data_AF-A0A9P4PRE2-F1
#
_entry.id   AF-A0A9P4PRE2-F1
#
_cell.length_a   1.000
_cell.length_b   1.000
_cell.length_c   1.000
_cell.angle_alpha   90.00
_cell.angle_beta   90.00
_cell.angle_gamma   90.00
#
_symmetry.space_group_name_H-M   'P 1'
#
loop_
_entity.id
_entity.type
_entity.pdbx_description
1 polymer ?
#
loop_
_entity_poly.entity_id
_entity_poly.type
_entity_poly.pdbx_seq_one_letter_code
_entity_poly.pdbx_strand_id
1 'polypeptide(L)'
;MSQMPLFGLSATQQGGASFSPVLSAPSPTYTWSTASRKRSLISRQSMCPPPNERNGASDGELLFITGTSLEDFKSRKNMTIVRKKVMGTYLKDKKPRRSQKEQQGSSSIDSAGSREGVGSDQQDVISNSEAMRLMNADGSRRKSSQGTSFTSSPETTRQTPESQVSRLPSIIMDFVLPSAPIVIPSRTGVPLPYDETSPRPFQSIGKPLDPFRTMFQASHPQVSVEELKFHCSRSFGSKAMGLLWIPTLVKSPHAFLSTLCIASAHYDAINERAIESVQTLALRQEVIHLISQSLLNPETRGDDYTVVALTQLIASEIIAGEDMTLDFHETGIEAMVRQRGGMGQLGVNGRLAATLSWVSLESAILREAEPRPQYIEYAAATSTRSYPNTATIPESPLYCPRSEFETIKRSPRCSSQAMDLLKDMRMMMDLFLHETNQSRHNSLSLKNIHKKITKQYPPVSELQKRSALTPNDWRYEAIRITAVLTATAISQRTLLSEALAHVAETERSRTSETIASTTTNDALAPRQDSPLALPPNPFTFSPSTPTHRASISIPRTPSTNPTTSLLTHLKTAIEHSNLSDCWADMAGVLLWAALTAGAASRRADSKALRKWFKALAMRVSIVLCFE
;
A
#
# COMPACT_ATOMS: atom_id res chain seq x y z
N MET A 1 32.10 38.98 -21.00
CA MET A 1 32.51 39.54 -22.30
C MET A 1 31.53 38.98 -23.33
N SER A 2 30.73 39.69 -24.11
CA SER A 2 30.35 41.09 -24.38
C SER A 2 29.20 40.93 -25.41
N GLN A 3 28.19 41.75 -25.62
CA GLN A 3 27.82 43.10 -25.20
C GLN A 3 26.34 43.31 -25.63
N MET A 4 25.72 44.35 -25.06
CA MET A 4 24.35 44.86 -25.26
C MET A 4 24.05 45.34 -26.71
N PRO A 5 22.83 45.89 -26.95
CA PRO A 5 22.71 47.35 -26.79
C PRO A 5 21.46 47.85 -26.03
N LEU A 6 21.70 49.00 -25.39
CA LEU A 6 20.82 49.98 -24.74
C LEU A 6 20.33 51.02 -25.77
N PHE A 7 19.16 51.60 -25.54
CA PHE A 7 18.69 53.01 -25.73
C PHE A 7 17.14 52.98 -25.67
N GLY A 8 16.37 53.89 -25.08
CA GLY A 8 16.61 55.14 -24.36
C GLY A 8 15.25 55.89 -24.19
N LEU A 9 14.97 56.31 -22.94
CA LEU A 9 14.21 57.48 -22.42
C LEU A 9 13.08 58.19 -23.21
N SER A 10 11.94 58.41 -22.52
CA SER A 10 11.19 59.67 -22.23
C SER A 10 9.68 59.42 -22.19
N ALA A 11 8.79 60.11 -21.47
CA ALA A 11 8.77 60.96 -20.28
C ALA A 11 7.29 61.33 -20.06
N THR A 12 6.92 61.68 -18.81
CA THR A 12 5.76 62.51 -18.39
C THR A 12 4.31 62.09 -18.70
N GLN A 13 3.50 61.82 -17.68
CA GLN A 13 2.64 62.86 -17.08
C GLN A 13 1.95 62.39 -15.78
N GLN A 14 1.92 63.31 -14.82
CA GLN A 14 1.19 63.30 -13.57
C GLN A 14 -0.33 63.37 -13.79
N GLY A 15 -1.08 62.83 -12.84
CA GLY A 15 -2.51 63.09 -12.70
C GLY A 15 -3.10 62.31 -11.53
N GLY A 16 -2.94 62.83 -10.31
CA GLY A 16 -3.67 62.33 -9.15
C GLY A 16 -5.11 62.83 -9.14
N ALA A 17 -6.03 61.97 -8.71
CA ALA A 17 -7.29 62.38 -8.09
C ALA A 17 -7.84 61.21 -7.27
N SER A 18 -7.90 61.39 -5.95
CA SER A 18 -8.66 60.56 -5.02
C SER A 18 -10.15 60.83 -5.21
N PHE A 19 -11.00 59.80 -5.27
CA PHE A 19 -12.36 59.82 -4.73
C PHE A 19 -12.87 58.35 -4.58
N SER A 20 -13.08 57.94 -3.34
CA SER A 20 -14.18 57.02 -2.95
C SER A 20 -15.35 57.91 -2.48
N PRO A 21 -16.63 57.47 -2.32
CA PRO A 21 -17.09 56.08 -2.15
C PRO A 21 -18.48 55.76 -2.78
N VAL A 22 -18.98 54.54 -2.50
CA VAL A 22 -20.41 54.12 -2.37
C VAL A 22 -21.15 53.49 -3.58
N LEU A 23 -21.56 52.22 -3.34
CA LEU A 23 -22.74 51.43 -3.80
C LEU A 23 -23.19 51.46 -5.27
N SER A 24 -23.20 50.28 -5.90
CA SER A 24 -24.44 49.54 -6.23
C SER A 24 -24.13 48.26 -7.02
N ALA A 25 -24.75 47.15 -6.62
CA ALA A 25 -24.75 45.89 -7.36
C ALA A 25 -25.46 46.03 -8.72
N PRO A 26 -25.18 45.15 -9.69
CA PRO A 26 -26.12 44.04 -9.88
C PRO A 26 -25.45 42.70 -10.18
N SER A 27 -26.14 41.63 -9.80
CA SER A 27 -25.85 40.23 -10.13
C SER A 27 -25.87 39.97 -11.64
N PRO A 28 -25.03 39.03 -12.13
CA PRO A 28 -25.39 38.24 -13.30
C PRO A 28 -25.49 36.76 -12.96
N THR A 29 -26.71 36.25 -13.07
CA THR A 29 -27.07 34.84 -13.15
C THR A 29 -26.51 34.27 -14.46
N TYR A 30 -25.53 33.36 -14.40
CA TYR A 30 -25.12 32.56 -15.56
C TYR A 30 -25.66 31.14 -15.42
N THR A 31 -26.74 30.89 -16.17
CA THR A 31 -27.28 29.56 -16.46
C THR A 31 -26.50 28.95 -17.62
N TRP A 32 -25.84 27.82 -17.39
CA TRP A 32 -25.30 27.00 -18.48
C TRP A 32 -26.44 26.21 -19.13
N SER A 33 -26.88 26.66 -20.30
CA SER A 33 -27.80 25.93 -21.17
C SER A 33 -26.99 25.17 -22.23
N THR A 34 -27.12 23.85 -22.23
CA THR A 34 -26.55 22.97 -23.25
C THR A 34 -27.50 22.92 -24.45
N ALA A 35 -27.11 23.60 -25.54
CA ALA A 35 -27.79 23.51 -26.83
C ALA A 35 -27.45 22.15 -27.50
N SER A 36 -28.42 21.23 -27.51
CA SER A 36 -28.39 20.03 -28.35
C SER A 36 -29.07 20.29 -29.69
N ARG A 37 -28.31 20.08 -30.77
CA ARG A 37 -28.70 20.33 -32.16
C ARG A 37 -29.59 19.19 -32.64
N LYS A 38 -30.88 19.46 -32.87
CA LYS A 38 -31.84 18.54 -33.49
C LYS A 38 -31.49 18.29 -34.97
N ARG A 39 -31.37 17.03 -35.36
CA ARG A 39 -31.65 16.55 -36.72
C ARG A 39 -32.76 15.52 -36.62
N SER A 40 -33.92 15.85 -37.19
CA SER A 40 -35.10 14.99 -37.24
C SER A 40 -35.06 14.08 -38.46
N LEU A 41 -35.26 12.78 -38.26
CA LEU A 41 -35.75 11.87 -39.30
C LEU A 41 -36.77 10.89 -38.69
N ILE A 42 -38.03 11.18 -39.00
CA ILE A 42 -39.13 10.29 -39.40
C ILE A 42 -39.42 9.01 -38.60
N SER A 43 -40.67 9.00 -38.12
CA SER A 43 -41.46 7.95 -37.46
C SER A 43 -41.59 6.63 -38.23
N ARG A 44 -41.49 5.51 -37.50
CA ARG A 44 -42.24 4.28 -37.79
C ARG A 44 -42.74 3.66 -36.47
N GLN A 45 -44.06 3.67 -36.31
CA GLN A 45 -44.79 2.97 -35.26
C GLN A 45 -44.64 1.45 -35.41
N SER A 46 -44.35 0.76 -34.31
CA SER A 46 -44.56 -0.69 -34.17
C SER A 46 -45.16 -0.94 -32.79
N MET A 47 -46.37 -1.48 -32.76
CA MET A 47 -47.09 -1.81 -31.52
C MET A 47 -46.52 -3.08 -30.89
N CYS A 48 -46.33 -3.07 -29.58
CA CYS A 48 -46.13 -4.27 -28.77
C CYS A 48 -47.36 -4.52 -27.86
N PRO A 49 -47.72 -5.79 -27.61
CA PRO A 49 -48.87 -6.17 -26.77
C PRO A 49 -48.51 -6.14 -25.26
N PRO A 50 -49.51 -6.20 -24.35
CA PRO A 50 -49.29 -6.00 -22.91
C PRO A 50 -48.68 -7.25 -22.23
N PRO A 51 -47.97 -7.09 -21.11
CA PRO A 51 -47.35 -8.21 -20.42
C PRO A 51 -48.35 -8.94 -19.51
N ASN A 52 -48.26 -10.26 -19.59
CA ASN A 52 -48.99 -11.25 -18.81
C ASN A 52 -48.35 -11.39 -17.43
N GLU A 53 -49.15 -11.37 -16.36
CA GLU A 53 -48.70 -11.63 -14.99
C GLU A 53 -48.19 -13.07 -14.85
N ARG A 54 -46.92 -13.24 -14.46
CA ARG A 54 -46.42 -14.50 -13.88
C ARG A 54 -45.63 -14.22 -12.61
N ASN A 55 -46.20 -14.68 -11.51
CA ASN A 55 -45.61 -14.74 -10.18
C ASN A 55 -44.47 -15.76 -10.15
N GLY A 56 -43.30 -15.33 -9.67
CA GLY A 56 -42.15 -16.20 -9.39
C GLY A 56 -40.91 -15.38 -9.02
N ALA A 57 -40.93 -14.71 -7.86
CA ALA A 57 -39.81 -13.89 -7.41
C ALA A 57 -38.70 -14.75 -6.78
N SER A 58 -37.50 -14.72 -7.37
CA SER A 58 -36.25 -15.21 -6.77
C SER A 58 -35.75 -14.25 -5.69
N ASP A 59 -35.19 -14.80 -4.60
CA ASP A 59 -34.65 -14.03 -3.47
C ASP A 59 -33.44 -13.19 -3.95
N GLY A 60 -33.62 -11.87 -4.02
CA GLY A 60 -32.57 -10.91 -4.40
C GLY A 60 -32.99 -9.79 -5.36
N GLU A 61 -34.21 -9.85 -5.91
CA GLU A 61 -34.64 -8.86 -6.91
C GLU A 61 -34.86 -7.46 -6.30
N LEU A 62 -34.21 -6.45 -6.92
CA LEU A 62 -34.33 -5.03 -6.61
C LEU A 62 -35.73 -4.54 -6.96
N LEU A 63 -36.38 -3.86 -6.01
CA LEU A 63 -37.71 -3.31 -6.23
C LEU A 63 -37.61 -1.83 -6.62
N PHE A 64 -37.96 -1.51 -7.87
CA PHE A 64 -38.02 -0.13 -8.34
C PHE A 64 -39.39 0.47 -8.06
N ILE A 65 -39.41 1.60 -7.35
CA ILE A 65 -40.61 2.42 -7.17
C ILE A 65 -40.47 3.61 -8.10
N THR A 66 -41.37 3.73 -9.06
CA THR A 66 -41.46 4.89 -9.95
C THR A 66 -42.64 5.76 -9.50
N GLY A 67 -42.42 7.07 -9.50
CA GLY A 67 -43.42 8.08 -9.18
C GLY A 67 -43.21 9.28 -10.08
N THR A 68 -44.29 9.89 -10.54
CA THR A 68 -44.25 11.07 -11.43
C THR A 68 -44.24 12.38 -10.66
N SER A 69 -44.59 12.36 -9.37
CA SER A 69 -44.44 13.48 -8.45
C SER A 69 -43.80 13.05 -7.12
N LEU A 70 -43.34 14.03 -6.34
CA LEU A 70 -42.77 13.78 -5.01
C LEU A 70 -43.81 13.19 -4.02
N GLU A 71 -45.09 13.50 -4.20
CA GLU A 71 -46.18 12.97 -3.38
C GLU A 71 -46.42 11.48 -3.64
N ASP A 72 -46.21 11.01 -4.88
CA ASP A 72 -46.33 9.60 -5.24
C ASP A 72 -45.34 8.74 -4.45
N PHE A 73 -44.09 9.20 -4.29
CA PHE A 73 -43.08 8.49 -3.50
C PHE A 73 -43.43 8.43 -2.01
N LYS A 74 -44.11 9.46 -1.50
CA LYS A 74 -44.60 9.52 -0.11
C LYS A 74 -45.97 8.87 0.08
N SER A 75 -46.60 8.39 -1.00
CA SER A 75 -47.90 7.77 -0.92
C SER A 75 -47.89 6.58 0.05
N ARG A 76 -49.00 6.43 0.79
CA ARG A 76 -49.17 5.36 1.78
C ARG A 76 -48.89 3.98 1.19
N LYS A 77 -49.25 3.79 -0.08
CA LYS A 77 -49.02 2.55 -0.84
C LYS A 77 -47.53 2.28 -1.02
N ASN A 78 -46.78 3.24 -1.56
CA ASN A 78 -45.34 3.09 -1.80
C ASN A 78 -44.54 2.93 -0.50
N MET A 79 -44.85 3.72 0.53
CA MET A 79 -44.20 3.58 1.84
C MET A 79 -44.50 2.24 2.51
N THR A 80 -45.69 1.66 2.30
CA THR A 80 -46.03 0.32 2.82
C THR A 80 -45.23 -0.77 2.11
N ILE A 81 -45.05 -0.64 0.80
CA ILE A 81 -44.26 -1.58 -0.01
C ILE A 81 -42.79 -1.55 0.43
N VAL A 82 -42.21 -0.35 0.59
CA VAL A 82 -40.83 -0.19 1.11
C VAL A 82 -40.69 -0.83 2.49
N ARG A 83 -41.60 -0.50 3.42
CA ARG A 83 -41.57 -1.06 4.79
C ARG A 83 -41.66 -2.58 4.79
N LYS A 84 -42.54 -3.17 3.98
CA LYS A 84 -42.66 -4.64 3.87
C LYS A 84 -41.37 -5.28 3.37
N LYS A 85 -40.71 -4.71 2.36
CA LYS A 85 -39.44 -5.24 1.84
C LYS A 85 -38.34 -5.13 2.89
N VAL A 86 -38.15 -3.95 3.49
CA VAL A 86 -37.11 -3.71 4.50
C VAL A 86 -37.31 -4.59 5.74
N MET A 87 -38.54 -4.73 6.22
CA MET A 87 -38.85 -5.59 7.37
C MET A 87 -38.76 -7.07 7.04
N GLY A 88 -39.10 -7.49 5.82
CA GLY A 88 -38.89 -8.84 5.35
C GLY A 88 -37.40 -9.23 5.38
N THR A 89 -36.51 -8.37 4.90
CA THR A 89 -35.06 -8.59 4.94
C THR A 89 -34.54 -8.65 6.38
N TYR A 90 -34.93 -7.69 7.22
CA TYR A 90 -34.51 -7.62 8.62
C TYR A 90 -34.91 -8.87 9.43
N LEU A 91 -36.13 -9.38 9.23
CA LEU A 91 -36.62 -10.58 9.92
C LEU A 91 -35.97 -11.87 9.41
N LYS A 92 -35.56 -11.92 8.13
CA LYS A 92 -34.77 -13.03 7.59
C LYS A 92 -33.35 -13.04 8.19
N ASP A 93 -32.74 -11.87 8.34
CA ASP A 93 -31.37 -11.73 8.87
C ASP A 93 -31.27 -11.94 10.40
N LYS A 94 -32.37 -11.73 11.14
CA LYS A 94 -32.39 -11.87 12.61
C LYS A 94 -32.80 -13.23 13.17
N LYS A 95 -33.05 -14.27 12.36
CA LYS A 95 -33.26 -15.62 12.93
C LYS A 95 -31.94 -16.14 13.55
N PRO A 96 -31.83 -16.25 14.89
CA PRO A 96 -30.60 -16.72 15.49
C PRO A 96 -30.43 -18.22 15.21
N ARG A 97 -29.24 -18.60 14.73
CA ARG A 97 -28.78 -19.99 14.69
C ARG A 97 -28.93 -20.57 16.09
N ARG A 98 -29.80 -21.57 16.21
CA ARG A 98 -30.04 -22.32 17.44
C ARG A 98 -28.80 -23.19 17.72
N SER A 99 -27.86 -22.66 18.51
CA SER A 99 -26.71 -23.41 19.01
C SER A 99 -27.20 -24.52 19.92
N GLN A 100 -26.76 -25.76 19.63
CA GLN A 100 -26.90 -26.89 20.53
C GLN A 100 -26.20 -26.55 21.86
N LYS A 101 -26.96 -26.71 22.95
CA LYS A 101 -26.53 -26.44 24.32
C LYS A 101 -26.15 -27.80 24.93
N GLU A 102 -24.86 -27.98 25.20
CA GLU A 102 -24.39 -28.97 26.18
C GLU A 102 -24.59 -28.42 27.60
N GLN A 103 -24.88 -29.36 28.50
CA GLN A 103 -25.25 -29.17 29.89
C GLN A 103 -24.02 -28.89 30.77
N GLN A 104 -24.19 -27.96 31.71
CA GLN A 104 -23.63 -27.88 33.08
C GLN A 104 -23.82 -26.41 33.51
N GLY A 105 -24.36 -26.03 34.67
CA GLY A 105 -24.69 -26.74 35.89
C GLY A 105 -24.24 -25.86 37.08
N SER A 106 -25.19 -25.13 37.69
CA SER A 106 -25.08 -24.42 38.99
C SER A 106 -24.10 -23.21 39.03
N SER A 107 -24.23 -22.18 39.87
CA SER A 107 -25.10 -21.88 41.01
C SER A 107 -25.14 -20.35 41.19
N SER A 108 -26.26 -19.84 41.72
CA SER A 108 -26.43 -18.46 42.20
C SER A 108 -25.73 -18.24 43.52
N ILE A 109 -25.16 -17.05 43.76
CA ILE A 109 -25.22 -16.37 45.05
C ILE A 109 -25.15 -14.85 44.82
N ASP A 110 -26.21 -14.14 45.22
CA ASP A 110 -26.22 -12.70 45.49
C ASP A 110 -25.37 -12.39 46.73
N SER A 111 -24.64 -11.28 46.76
CA SER A 111 -24.45 -10.59 48.04
C SER A 111 -24.13 -9.11 47.87
N ALA A 112 -24.90 -8.33 48.61
CA ALA A 112 -24.84 -6.89 48.74
C ALA A 112 -24.01 -6.48 49.97
N GLY A 113 -23.57 -5.22 49.97
CA GLY A 113 -23.10 -4.48 51.15
C GLY A 113 -21.62 -4.68 51.51
N SER A 114 -20.94 -3.79 52.21
CA SER A 114 -21.19 -2.39 52.60
C SER A 114 -19.98 -1.98 53.47
N ARG A 115 -19.66 -0.68 53.44
CA ARG A 115 -19.10 0.16 54.53
C ARG A 115 -17.62 0.09 54.94
N GLU A 116 -17.12 1.34 55.04
CA GLU A 116 -16.16 1.93 56.02
C GLU A 116 -14.68 1.49 55.87
N GLY A 117 -13.68 2.38 55.87
CA GLY A 117 -13.55 3.73 56.38
C GLY A 117 -12.26 3.78 57.25
N VAL A 118 -11.61 4.95 57.32
CA VAL A 118 -10.34 5.26 58.04
C VAL A 118 -9.07 4.96 57.20
N GLY A 119 -8.08 5.84 57.03
CA GLY A 119 -7.84 7.19 57.55
C GLY A 119 -6.36 7.55 57.34
N SER A 120 -6.11 8.82 57.00
CA SER A 120 -4.84 9.60 57.03
C SER A 120 -3.55 8.99 56.47
N ASP A 121 -2.93 9.69 55.51
CA ASP A 121 -1.56 10.17 55.75
C ASP A 121 -1.26 11.46 54.99
N GLN A 122 -0.52 12.31 55.68
CA GLN A 122 -0.27 13.72 55.43
C GLN A 122 0.71 13.98 54.28
N GLN A 123 0.53 15.18 53.73
CA GLN A 123 1.46 15.91 52.88
C GLN A 123 2.88 15.97 53.43
N ASP A 124 3.86 15.87 52.54
CA ASP A 124 5.09 16.67 52.64
C ASP A 124 5.47 17.25 51.27
N VAL A 125 5.65 18.56 51.29
CA VAL A 125 5.96 19.45 50.17
C VAL A 125 7.47 19.59 50.11
N ILE A 126 8.09 19.19 48.99
CA ILE A 126 9.52 19.40 48.75
C ILE A 126 9.74 20.81 48.19
N SER A 127 10.59 21.58 48.89
CA SER A 127 10.99 22.95 48.60
C SER A 127 12.02 23.04 47.45
N ASN A 128 11.90 24.09 46.64
CA ASN A 128 12.66 24.37 45.41
C ASN A 128 14.14 24.82 45.63
N SER A 129 14.77 24.43 46.72
CA SER A 129 16.12 24.88 47.10
C SER A 129 17.23 23.83 47.02
N GLU A 130 16.92 22.60 46.59
CA GLU A 130 17.89 21.49 46.57
C GLU A 130 18.38 21.09 45.15
N ALA A 131 17.83 21.71 44.10
CA ALA A 131 18.13 21.38 42.70
C ALA A 131 19.30 22.19 42.08
N MET A 132 20.00 23.04 42.84
CA MET A 132 21.07 23.93 42.32
C MET A 132 22.48 23.61 42.85
N ARG A 133 22.75 22.39 43.30
CA ARG A 133 24.05 22.00 43.91
C ARG A 133 24.94 21.06 43.09
N LEU A 134 24.66 20.80 41.80
CA LEU A 134 25.43 19.81 41.02
C LEU A 134 25.98 20.27 39.66
N MET A 135 26.21 21.57 39.46
CA MET A 135 27.11 22.03 38.40
C MET A 135 27.93 23.21 38.92
N ASN A 136 29.18 22.94 39.31
CA ASN A 136 30.37 23.79 39.16
C ASN A 136 31.47 23.33 40.14
N ALA A 137 32.36 22.46 39.68
CA ALA A 137 33.69 22.28 40.25
C ALA A 137 34.64 21.72 39.17
N ASP A 138 35.13 22.65 38.37
CA ASP A 138 36.54 22.93 38.06
C ASP A 138 37.60 21.78 38.05
N GLY A 139 38.45 21.82 37.02
CA GLY A 139 39.58 20.91 36.83
C GLY A 139 40.57 21.40 35.77
N SER A 140 41.17 22.57 36.03
CA SER A 140 42.22 23.21 35.23
C SER A 140 43.65 22.70 35.54
N ARG A 141 44.54 22.83 34.53
CA ARG A 141 46.04 22.91 34.51
C ARG A 141 46.72 21.76 33.74
N ARG A 142 47.70 21.95 32.85
CA ARG A 142 48.79 22.93 32.56
C ARG A 142 49.26 22.60 31.12
N LYS A 143 49.97 23.39 30.29
CA LYS A 143 51.10 24.32 30.48
C LYS A 143 51.35 25.08 29.15
N SER A 144 51.99 26.24 29.30
CA SER A 144 52.41 27.27 28.35
C SER A 144 53.42 26.87 27.26
N SER A 145 53.46 27.60 26.13
CA SER A 145 54.54 28.55 25.78
C SER A 145 54.30 29.28 24.45
N GLN A 146 54.62 30.59 24.46
CA GLN A 146 55.18 31.49 23.44
C GLN A 146 54.96 31.15 21.94
N GLY A 147 54.61 32.05 21.02
CA GLY A 147 54.73 33.51 20.96
C GLY A 147 55.15 33.90 19.53
N THR A 148 54.79 35.11 19.11
CA THR A 148 55.20 35.85 17.89
C THR A 148 54.48 35.58 16.56
N SER A 149 53.68 36.58 16.20
CA SER A 149 53.23 37.00 14.87
C SER A 149 54.40 37.54 14.05
N PHE A 150 54.38 37.39 12.71
CA PHE A 150 54.49 38.49 11.73
C PHE A 150 54.27 38.00 10.30
N THR A 151 53.69 38.91 9.53
CA THR A 151 53.28 38.92 8.12
C THR A 151 54.43 38.91 7.11
N SER A 152 54.24 38.27 5.94
CA SER A 152 54.44 38.86 4.59
C SER A 152 54.40 37.81 3.47
N SER A 153 53.66 38.13 2.41
CA SER A 153 53.93 37.71 1.02
C SER A 153 54.74 38.85 0.34
N PRO A 154 55.26 38.77 -0.91
CA PRO A 154 55.06 37.76 -1.96
C PRO A 154 56.32 37.42 -2.82
N GLU A 155 56.06 36.68 -3.91
CA GLU A 155 56.77 36.60 -5.21
C GLU A 155 57.96 35.63 -5.45
N THR A 156 57.64 34.65 -6.31
CA THR A 156 58.33 34.28 -7.57
C THR A 156 59.80 33.86 -7.51
N THR A 157 60.08 32.58 -7.84
CA THR A 157 61.00 32.17 -8.92
C THR A 157 60.97 30.64 -9.12
N ARG A 158 60.89 30.23 -10.39
CA ARG A 158 61.09 28.88 -10.95
C ARG A 158 62.26 28.12 -10.31
N GLN A 159 62.08 26.82 -10.09
CA GLN A 159 63.04 25.78 -10.51
C GLN A 159 62.44 24.38 -10.28
N THR A 160 62.38 23.59 -11.36
CA THR A 160 62.25 22.12 -11.34
C THR A 160 63.50 21.50 -10.68
N PRO A 161 63.35 20.34 -9.99
CA PRO A 161 63.90 19.15 -10.63
C PRO A 161 63.07 17.87 -10.41
N GLU A 162 63.11 17.02 -11.43
CA GLU A 162 62.76 15.61 -11.38
C GLU A 162 63.65 14.86 -10.37
N SER A 163 63.07 14.02 -9.51
CA SER A 163 63.65 12.71 -9.20
C SER A 163 62.66 11.82 -8.44
N GLN A 164 62.39 10.68 -9.08
CA GLN A 164 62.20 9.34 -8.51
C GLN A 164 61.42 9.21 -7.19
N VAL A 165 60.13 8.89 -7.32
CA VAL A 165 59.37 8.22 -6.26
C VAL A 165 59.08 6.79 -6.68
N SER A 166 59.57 5.88 -5.84
CA SER A 166 59.42 4.43 -5.84
C SER A 166 57.96 4.02 -6.06
N ARG A 167 57.72 3.19 -7.10
CA ARG A 167 56.44 2.50 -7.29
C ARG A 167 56.25 1.49 -6.16
N LEU A 168 55.51 1.88 -5.13
CA LEU A 168 54.83 0.92 -4.26
C LEU A 168 53.69 0.26 -5.05
N PRO A 169 53.53 -1.06 -5.00
CA PRO A 169 52.44 -1.73 -5.68
C PRO A 169 51.11 -1.25 -5.09
N SER A 170 50.27 -0.65 -5.96
CA SER A 170 48.87 -0.39 -5.66
C SER A 170 48.18 -1.73 -5.43
N ILE A 171 48.05 -2.12 -4.17
CA ILE A 171 47.12 -3.15 -3.76
C ILE A 171 45.74 -2.49 -3.90
N ILE A 172 45.09 -2.72 -5.04
CA ILE A 172 43.65 -2.51 -5.20
C ILE A 172 42.99 -3.54 -4.28
N MET A 173 42.87 -3.21 -3.01
CA MET A 173 41.88 -3.86 -2.17
C MET A 173 40.54 -3.29 -2.61
N ASP A 174 39.76 -4.11 -3.32
CA ASP A 174 38.33 -3.89 -3.50
C ASP A 174 37.67 -3.90 -2.12
N PHE A 175 37.78 -2.77 -1.42
CA PHE A 175 37.06 -2.54 -0.18
C PHE A 175 35.61 -2.26 -0.57
N VAL A 176 34.86 -3.32 -0.84
CA VAL A 176 33.42 -3.26 -1.04
C VAL A 176 32.82 -2.85 0.31
N LEU A 177 32.59 -1.54 0.46
CA LEU A 177 31.88 -1.01 1.62
C LEU A 177 30.55 -1.76 1.75
N PRO A 178 30.18 -2.20 2.97
CA PRO A 178 28.89 -2.85 3.19
C PRO A 178 27.76 -1.96 2.68
N SER A 179 26.81 -2.55 1.95
CA SER A 179 25.69 -1.82 1.33
C SER A 179 24.91 -1.08 2.40
N ALA A 180 24.77 0.24 2.27
CA ALA A 180 23.80 0.98 3.05
C ALA A 180 22.39 0.58 2.57
N PRO A 181 21.46 0.21 3.47
CA PRO A 181 20.11 -0.18 3.07
C PRO A 181 19.39 0.96 2.37
N ILE A 182 18.66 0.65 1.29
CA ILE A 182 17.82 1.62 0.57
C ILE A 182 16.80 2.24 1.51
N VAL A 183 16.06 1.38 2.19
CA VAL A 183 15.02 1.79 3.13
C VAL A 183 15.62 1.76 4.52
N ILE A 184 15.75 2.93 5.12
CA ILE A 184 16.06 3.06 6.54
C ILE A 184 14.75 3.45 7.21
N PRO A 185 14.09 2.53 7.94
CA PRO A 185 12.89 2.89 8.69
C PRO A 185 13.18 4.11 9.55
N SER A 186 12.26 5.07 9.61
CA SER A 186 12.34 6.13 10.60
C SER A 186 12.55 5.48 11.97
N ARG A 187 13.72 5.72 12.55
CA ARG A 187 14.16 5.03 13.76
C ARG A 187 13.11 5.19 14.85
N THR A 188 12.83 4.11 15.58
CA THR A 188 12.38 4.24 16.96
C THR A 188 13.43 5.08 17.70
N GLY A 189 13.09 6.33 18.05
CA GLY A 189 13.93 7.21 18.88
C GLY A 189 14.68 8.34 18.17
N VAL A 190 14.42 8.65 16.89
CA VAL A 190 14.83 9.94 16.30
C VAL A 190 13.59 10.84 16.25
N PRO A 191 13.51 11.90 17.07
CA PRO A 191 12.40 12.84 17.00
C PRO A 191 12.42 13.52 15.64
N LEU A 192 11.33 13.38 14.90
CA LEU A 192 11.05 14.14 13.69
C LEU A 192 10.48 15.51 14.10
N PRO A 193 10.42 16.52 13.21
CA PRO A 193 9.90 17.84 13.56
C PRO A 193 8.48 17.84 14.16
N TYR A 194 7.71 16.77 13.95
CA TYR A 194 6.39 16.55 14.54
C TYR A 194 6.39 15.80 15.88
N ASP A 195 7.53 15.29 16.32
CA ASP A 195 7.77 14.68 17.63
C ASP A 195 8.33 15.70 18.63
N GLU A 196 8.85 16.84 18.15
CA GLU A 196 9.34 17.96 18.99
C GLU A 196 8.23 18.57 19.85
N THR A 197 6.96 18.39 19.47
CA THR A 197 5.81 18.62 20.36
C THR A 197 5.61 17.41 21.28
N SER A 198 6.50 17.23 22.26
CA SER A 198 6.30 16.23 23.31
C SER A 198 5.12 16.67 24.20
N PRO A 199 4.00 15.92 24.26
CA PRO A 199 2.96 16.21 25.23
C PRO A 199 3.57 16.02 26.63
N ARG A 200 3.39 17.00 27.50
CA ARG A 200 3.91 16.95 28.88
C ARG A 200 3.47 15.65 29.56
N PRO A 201 4.32 15.02 30.38
CA PRO A 201 3.89 13.91 31.21
C PRO A 201 2.74 14.43 32.06
N PHE A 202 1.66 13.65 32.15
CA PHE A 202 0.36 13.99 32.76
C PHE A 202 -0.64 14.71 31.83
N GLN A 203 -1.32 13.92 30.99
CA GLN A 203 -2.80 13.82 30.95
C GLN A 203 -3.27 13.05 29.69
N SER A 204 -3.22 11.72 29.74
CA SER A 204 -4.31 10.89 29.17
C SER A 204 -4.04 9.42 29.47
N ILE A 205 -4.92 8.84 30.28
CA ILE A 205 -5.19 7.41 30.20
C ILE A 205 -5.83 7.20 28.81
N GLY A 206 -5.05 6.70 27.85
CA GLY A 206 -5.58 5.89 26.75
C GLY A 206 -5.59 6.45 25.32
N LYS A 207 -5.34 7.73 25.03
CA LYS A 207 -5.17 8.22 23.63
C LYS A 207 -4.24 9.45 23.58
N PRO A 208 -3.25 9.51 22.68
CA PRO A 208 -2.47 10.72 22.47
C PRO A 208 -3.41 11.84 22.01
N LEU A 209 -3.47 12.92 22.79
CA LEU A 209 -4.24 14.12 22.46
C LEU A 209 -3.28 15.18 21.93
N ASP A 210 -3.69 15.96 20.93
CA ASP A 210 -3.12 17.27 20.59
C ASP A 210 -3.92 18.36 21.33
N PRO A 211 -3.69 18.58 22.65
CA PRO A 211 -4.51 19.47 23.47
C PRO A 211 -4.48 20.92 23.00
N PHE A 212 -3.44 21.30 22.25
CA PHE A 212 -3.23 22.65 21.75
C PHE A 212 -3.68 22.82 20.29
N ARG A 213 -4.22 21.77 19.66
CA ARG A 213 -4.62 21.78 18.24
C ARG A 213 -3.53 22.35 17.33
N THR A 214 -2.30 21.95 17.61
CA THR A 214 -1.11 22.39 16.85
C THR A 214 -1.08 21.83 15.43
N MET A 215 -1.87 20.78 15.17
CA MET A 215 -2.05 20.21 13.83
C MET A 215 -3.48 20.42 13.30
N PHE A 216 -3.63 20.32 11.98
CA PHE A 216 -4.95 20.31 11.35
C PHE A 216 -5.76 19.10 11.83
N GLN A 217 -6.99 19.37 12.26
CA GLN A 217 -7.90 18.38 12.81
C GLN A 217 -9.02 18.07 11.82
N ALA A 218 -9.50 16.83 11.85
CA ALA A 218 -10.71 16.45 11.12
C ALA A 218 -11.95 16.93 11.90
N SER A 219 -12.99 17.32 11.18
CA SER A 219 -14.24 17.82 11.75
C SER A 219 -15.12 16.69 12.30
N HIS A 220 -14.98 15.48 11.77
CA HIS A 220 -15.82 14.36 12.14
C HIS A 220 -15.31 13.65 13.41
N PRO A 221 -16.16 13.44 14.45
CA PRO A 221 -15.74 12.98 15.77
C PRO A 221 -15.21 11.54 15.82
N GLN A 222 -15.49 10.72 14.80
CA GLN A 222 -14.95 9.36 14.70
C GLN A 222 -13.57 9.30 14.02
N VAL A 223 -13.05 10.43 13.53
CA VAL A 223 -11.73 10.49 12.93
C VAL A 223 -10.71 10.84 14.01
N SER A 224 -9.88 9.86 14.36
CA SER A 224 -8.74 10.04 15.25
C SER A 224 -7.51 10.44 14.44
N VAL A 225 -7.18 11.74 14.43
CA VAL A 225 -6.03 12.26 13.68
C VAL A 225 -4.72 11.71 14.22
N GLU A 226 -4.60 11.57 15.54
CA GLU A 226 -3.40 11.11 16.20
C GLU A 226 -3.13 9.62 15.94
N GLU A 227 -4.18 8.79 15.93
CA GLU A 227 -4.07 7.37 15.59
C GLU A 227 -3.66 7.18 14.13
N LEU A 228 -4.28 7.92 13.21
CA LEU A 228 -3.92 7.86 11.79
C LEU A 228 -2.51 8.40 11.53
N LYS A 229 -2.10 9.47 12.23
CA LYS A 229 -0.72 9.99 12.16
C LYS A 229 0.27 8.94 12.64
N PHE A 230 0.01 8.30 13.78
CA PHE A 230 0.87 7.26 14.33
C PHE A 230 1.02 6.09 13.35
N HIS A 231 -0.11 5.61 12.80
CA HIS A 231 -0.13 4.57 11.79
C HIS A 231 0.60 4.99 10.51
N CYS A 232 0.41 6.22 10.06
CA CYS A 232 1.07 6.78 8.88
C CYS A 232 2.60 6.82 9.05
N SER A 233 3.08 7.33 10.19
CA SER A 233 4.50 7.39 10.51
C SER A 233 5.11 6.00 10.56
N ARG A 234 4.44 5.02 11.16
CA ARG A 234 4.95 3.64 11.24
C ARG A 234 4.93 2.90 9.90
N SER A 235 3.93 3.16 9.06
CA SER A 235 3.74 2.40 7.81
C SER A 235 4.51 2.99 6.63
N PHE A 236 4.61 4.31 6.56
CA PHE A 236 5.16 5.05 5.41
C PHE A 236 6.33 5.97 5.78
N GLY A 237 6.65 6.11 7.08
CA GLY A 237 7.66 7.04 7.56
C GLY A 237 9.08 6.70 7.10
N SER A 238 9.69 7.63 6.38
CA SER A 238 11.13 7.64 6.12
C SER A 238 11.76 8.97 6.53
N LYS A 239 13.08 8.97 6.72
CA LYS A 239 13.85 10.19 7.03
C LYS A 239 13.67 11.23 5.92
N ALA A 240 13.75 10.80 4.67
CA ALA A 240 13.64 11.68 3.53
C ALA A 240 12.23 12.28 3.39
N MET A 241 11.18 11.50 3.63
CA MET A 241 9.80 12.03 3.67
C MET A 241 9.66 13.12 4.74
N GLY A 242 10.23 12.90 5.93
CA GLY A 242 10.23 13.86 7.03
C GLY A 242 10.90 15.20 6.69
N LEU A 243 11.99 15.17 5.93
CA LEU A 243 12.75 16.36 5.54
C LEU A 243 12.16 17.09 4.32
N LEU A 244 11.61 16.34 3.37
CA LEU A 244 11.35 16.85 2.01
C LEU A 244 9.86 16.99 1.69
N TRP A 245 8.99 16.28 2.41
CA TRP A 245 7.56 16.22 2.10
C TRP A 245 6.69 16.75 3.22
N ILE A 246 6.94 16.36 4.47
CA ILE A 246 6.16 16.81 5.63
C ILE A 246 6.07 18.34 5.75
N PRO A 247 7.15 19.13 5.54
CA PRO A 247 7.06 20.59 5.59
C PRO A 247 6.07 21.20 4.59
N THR A 248 5.77 20.49 3.49
CA THR A 248 4.74 20.91 2.52
C THR A 248 3.35 20.53 3.01
N LEU A 249 3.18 19.32 3.55
CA LEU A 249 1.89 18.80 4.01
C LEU A 249 1.28 19.65 5.13
N VAL A 250 2.10 20.11 6.07
CA VAL A 250 1.63 20.88 7.23
C VAL A 250 1.29 22.35 6.92
N LYS A 251 1.44 22.80 5.67
CA LYS A 251 1.08 24.17 5.26
C LYS A 251 -0.39 24.32 4.88
N SER A 252 -1.10 23.21 4.67
CA SER A 252 -2.48 23.23 4.21
C SER A 252 -3.30 22.09 4.81
N PRO A 253 -4.55 22.35 5.27
CA PRO A 253 -5.40 21.33 5.87
C PRO A 253 -5.72 20.18 4.91
N HIS A 254 -6.06 20.47 3.64
CA HIS A 254 -6.39 19.41 2.69
C HIS A 254 -5.20 18.53 2.36
N ALA A 255 -3.99 19.09 2.23
CA ALA A 255 -2.77 18.31 1.97
C ALA A 255 -2.39 17.42 3.17
N PHE A 256 -2.53 17.92 4.39
CA PHE A 256 -2.30 17.13 5.59
C PHE A 256 -3.33 16.00 5.74
N LEU A 257 -4.62 16.34 5.68
CA LEU A 257 -5.71 15.38 5.89
C LEU A 257 -5.79 14.33 4.77
N SER A 258 -5.44 14.67 3.52
CA SER A 258 -5.35 13.70 2.41
C SER A 258 -4.24 12.66 2.64
N THR A 259 -3.16 13.02 3.34
CA THR A 259 -2.14 12.04 3.75
C THR A 259 -2.74 11.01 4.70
N LEU A 260 -3.61 11.46 5.61
CA LEU A 260 -4.32 10.58 6.54
C LEU A 260 -5.39 9.72 5.83
N CYS A 261 -5.93 10.13 4.68
CA CYS A 261 -6.77 9.27 3.83
C CYS A 261 -6.03 8.04 3.31
N ILE A 262 -4.75 8.17 2.96
CA ILE A 262 -3.92 7.02 2.56
C ILE A 262 -3.74 6.11 3.77
N ALA A 263 -3.42 6.70 4.93
CA ALA A 263 -3.21 5.96 6.17
C ALA A 263 -4.46 5.17 6.60
N SER A 264 -5.65 5.78 6.55
CA SER A 264 -6.91 5.13 6.93
C SER A 264 -7.31 4.02 5.94
N ALA A 265 -7.18 4.26 4.63
CA ALA A 265 -7.45 3.24 3.62
C ALA A 265 -6.49 2.04 3.74
N HIS A 266 -5.20 2.31 3.96
CA HIS A 266 -4.20 1.26 4.24
C HIS A 266 -4.54 0.52 5.53
N TYR A 267 -4.94 1.22 6.60
CA TYR A 267 -5.33 0.60 7.86
C TYR A 267 -6.52 -0.35 7.69
N ASP A 268 -7.54 0.05 6.92
CA ASP A 268 -8.67 -0.83 6.61
C ASP A 268 -8.22 -2.07 5.80
N ALA A 269 -7.30 -1.90 4.85
CA ALA A 269 -6.79 -2.98 4.01
C ALA A 269 -5.97 -4.02 4.80
N ILE A 270 -5.05 -3.59 5.67
CA ILE A 270 -4.23 -4.52 6.47
C ILE A 270 -5.03 -5.25 7.55
N ASN A 271 -6.14 -4.67 8.00
CA ASN A 271 -7.10 -5.31 8.91
C ASN A 271 -8.19 -6.10 8.16
N GLU A 272 -7.97 -6.39 6.87
CA GLU A 272 -8.81 -7.24 6.01
C GLU A 272 -10.28 -6.80 5.93
N ARG A 273 -10.53 -5.49 6.07
CA ARG A 273 -11.90 -4.96 6.02
C ARG A 273 -12.44 -4.98 4.59
N ALA A 274 -13.44 -5.82 4.37
CA ALA A 274 -14.14 -5.87 3.08
C ALA A 274 -14.87 -4.55 2.79
N ILE A 275 -15.49 -3.97 3.81
CA ILE A 275 -16.21 -2.70 3.76
C ILE A 275 -15.33 -1.64 4.42
N GLU A 276 -15.33 -0.46 3.81
CA GLU A 276 -14.63 0.69 4.34
C GLU A 276 -15.15 1.14 5.71
N SER A 277 -14.26 1.66 6.55
CA SER A 277 -14.64 2.19 7.86
C SER A 277 -15.26 3.58 7.78
N VAL A 278 -16.08 3.92 8.78
CA VAL A 278 -16.67 5.26 8.88
C VAL A 278 -15.60 6.33 9.00
N GLN A 279 -14.48 6.04 9.67
CA GLN A 279 -13.34 6.94 9.76
C GLN A 279 -12.74 7.26 8.38
N THR A 280 -12.48 6.24 7.55
CA THR A 280 -11.96 6.41 6.19
C THR A 280 -12.93 7.20 5.32
N LEU A 281 -14.22 6.83 5.35
CA LEU A 281 -15.27 7.50 4.57
C LEU A 281 -15.43 8.98 4.97
N ALA A 282 -15.52 9.26 6.27
CA ALA A 282 -15.71 10.62 6.77
C ALA A 282 -14.52 11.52 6.43
N LEU A 283 -13.29 11.03 6.64
CA LEU A 283 -12.08 11.77 6.31
C LEU A 283 -11.97 12.05 4.81
N ARG A 284 -12.32 11.07 3.96
CA ARG A 284 -12.35 11.28 2.51
C ARG A 284 -13.33 12.36 2.11
N GLN A 285 -14.55 12.31 2.62
CA GLN A 285 -15.59 13.30 2.30
C GLN A 285 -15.14 14.71 2.70
N GLU A 286 -14.49 14.84 3.86
CA GLU A 286 -13.94 16.11 4.32
C GLU A 286 -12.83 16.63 3.39
N VAL A 287 -11.89 15.77 2.97
CA VAL A 287 -10.84 16.16 2.00
C VAL A 287 -11.43 16.57 0.66
N ILE A 288 -12.41 15.84 0.13
CA ILE A 288 -13.12 16.22 -1.10
C ILE A 288 -13.78 17.60 -0.96
N HIS A 289 -14.38 17.87 0.20
CA HIS A 289 -14.99 19.17 0.48
C HIS A 289 -13.95 20.29 0.49
N LEU A 290 -12.81 20.11 1.16
CA LEU A 290 -11.73 21.11 1.20
C LEU A 290 -11.11 21.35 -0.18
N ILE A 291 -10.89 20.30 -0.97
CA ILE A 291 -10.44 20.42 -2.37
C ILE A 291 -11.46 21.25 -3.17
N SER A 292 -12.74 20.94 -3.04
CA SER A 292 -13.81 21.65 -3.75
C SER A 292 -13.85 23.14 -3.38
N GLN A 293 -13.70 23.47 -2.09
CA GLN A 293 -13.61 24.86 -1.64
C GLN A 293 -12.39 25.58 -2.24
N SER A 294 -11.23 24.91 -2.25
CA SER A 294 -10.02 25.47 -2.85
C SER A 294 -10.18 25.74 -4.34
N LEU A 295 -10.84 24.85 -5.08
CA LEU A 295 -11.11 25.00 -6.51
C LEU A 295 -12.06 26.15 -6.84
N LEU A 296 -12.96 26.51 -5.92
CA LEU A 296 -13.88 27.64 -6.09
C LEU A 296 -13.22 29.00 -5.84
N ASN A 297 -12.13 29.04 -5.06
CA ASN A 297 -11.40 30.26 -4.76
C ASN A 297 -10.35 30.56 -5.85
N PRO A 298 -10.46 31.69 -6.59
CA PRO A 298 -9.51 32.04 -7.65
C PRO A 298 -8.04 32.08 -7.21
N GLU A 299 -7.76 32.42 -5.95
CA GLU A 299 -6.40 32.53 -5.43
C GLU A 299 -5.75 31.18 -5.13
N THR A 300 -6.55 30.18 -4.73
CA THR A 300 -6.06 28.86 -4.31
C THR A 300 -6.37 27.75 -5.32
N ARG A 301 -7.23 27.99 -6.31
CA ARG A 301 -7.68 27.00 -7.30
C ARG A 301 -6.53 26.27 -8.00
N GLY A 302 -5.43 26.97 -8.22
CA GLY A 302 -4.26 26.38 -8.83
C GLY A 302 -3.32 25.71 -7.83
N ASP A 303 -3.36 26.00 -6.53
CA ASP A 303 -2.25 25.75 -5.59
C ASP A 303 -1.69 24.30 -5.62
N ASP A 304 -0.38 24.17 -5.37
CA ASP A 304 0.26 22.86 -5.34
C ASP A 304 -0.33 21.97 -4.23
N TYR A 305 -0.87 22.56 -3.17
CA TYR A 305 -1.50 21.83 -2.07
C TYR A 305 -2.77 21.09 -2.51
N THR A 306 -3.57 21.68 -3.40
CA THR A 306 -4.77 21.03 -3.95
C THR A 306 -4.37 19.90 -4.89
N VAL A 307 -3.31 20.09 -5.69
CA VAL A 307 -2.74 19.02 -6.53
C VAL A 307 -2.19 17.89 -5.67
N VAL A 308 -1.47 18.20 -4.57
CA VAL A 308 -1.01 17.21 -3.57
C VAL A 308 -2.20 16.44 -3.00
N ALA A 309 -3.22 17.15 -2.52
CA ALA A 309 -4.36 16.51 -1.86
C ALA A 309 -5.15 15.59 -2.80
N LEU A 310 -5.37 16.02 -4.04
CA LEU A 310 -6.05 15.19 -5.03
C LEU A 310 -5.17 14.01 -5.48
N THR A 311 -3.85 14.17 -5.57
CA THR A 311 -2.91 13.06 -5.83
C THR A 311 -2.96 12.01 -4.71
N GLN A 312 -2.97 12.45 -3.45
CA GLN A 312 -3.06 11.56 -2.29
C GLN A 312 -4.45 10.91 -2.14
N LEU A 313 -5.50 11.62 -2.55
CA LEU A 313 -6.85 11.07 -2.64
C LEU A 313 -6.91 9.93 -3.67
N ILE A 314 -6.33 10.12 -4.86
CA ILE A 314 -6.17 9.06 -5.87
C ILE A 314 -5.44 7.85 -5.28
N ALA A 315 -4.34 8.07 -4.55
CA ALA A 315 -3.62 6.99 -3.87
C ALA A 315 -4.49 6.23 -2.85
N SER A 316 -5.34 6.93 -2.09
CA SER A 316 -6.31 6.30 -1.17
C SER A 316 -7.38 5.50 -1.92
N GLU A 317 -7.91 6.02 -3.04
CA GLU A 317 -8.89 5.33 -3.90
C GLU A 317 -8.31 4.07 -4.55
N ILE A 318 -7.04 4.09 -4.96
CA ILE A 318 -6.33 2.91 -5.46
C ILE A 318 -6.41 1.78 -4.42
N ILE A 319 -6.09 2.07 -3.16
CA ILE A 319 -6.16 1.08 -2.07
C ILE A 319 -7.59 0.58 -1.88
N ALA A 320 -8.58 1.48 -1.85
CA ALA A 320 -9.98 1.13 -1.66
C ALA A 320 -10.51 0.24 -2.80
N GLY A 321 -10.00 0.44 -4.02
CA GLY A 321 -10.35 -0.33 -5.21
C GLY A 321 -11.69 0.06 -5.84
N GLU A 322 -12.03 1.34 -5.77
CA GLU A 322 -13.21 1.92 -6.43
C GLU A 322 -12.80 2.54 -7.78
N ASP A 323 -12.86 1.75 -8.85
CA ASP A 323 -12.37 2.14 -10.17
C ASP A 323 -13.16 3.33 -10.77
N MET A 324 -14.45 3.47 -10.43
CA MET A 324 -15.31 4.54 -10.97
C MET A 324 -14.96 5.93 -10.42
N THR A 325 -14.75 6.05 -9.12
CA THR A 325 -14.35 7.32 -8.48
C THR A 325 -12.96 7.73 -8.93
N LEU A 326 -12.07 6.75 -9.12
CA LEU A 326 -10.70 6.97 -9.53
C LEU A 326 -10.59 7.70 -10.87
N ASP A 327 -11.38 7.33 -11.89
CA ASP A 327 -11.32 7.98 -13.21
C ASP A 327 -11.74 9.46 -13.18
N PHE A 328 -12.72 9.81 -12.34
CA PHE A 328 -13.11 11.20 -12.11
C PHE A 328 -11.97 12.01 -11.50
N HIS A 329 -11.28 11.46 -10.49
CA HIS A 329 -10.15 12.13 -9.85
C HIS A 329 -8.94 12.25 -10.79
N GLU A 330 -8.63 11.21 -11.57
CA GLU A 330 -7.55 11.24 -12.57
C GLU A 330 -7.81 12.26 -13.69
N THR A 331 -9.06 12.42 -14.11
CA THR A 331 -9.43 13.44 -15.09
C THR A 331 -9.37 14.85 -14.49
N GLY A 332 -9.79 15.00 -13.23
CA GLY A 332 -9.68 16.25 -12.50
C GLY A 332 -8.23 16.72 -12.32
N ILE A 333 -7.33 15.83 -11.91
CA ILE A 333 -5.91 16.18 -11.69
C ILE A 333 -5.23 16.53 -13.02
N GLU A 334 -5.55 15.85 -14.12
CA GLU A 334 -5.02 16.19 -15.44
C GLU A 334 -5.44 17.61 -15.87
N ALA A 335 -6.69 18.00 -15.63
CA ALA A 335 -7.15 19.36 -15.90
C ALA A 335 -6.40 20.39 -15.06
N MET A 336 -6.14 20.10 -13.78
CA MET A 336 -5.35 20.97 -12.89
C MET A 336 -3.90 21.13 -13.37
N VAL A 337 -3.25 20.03 -13.75
CA VAL A 337 -1.88 20.05 -14.29
C VAL A 337 -1.80 20.87 -15.58
N ARG A 338 -2.78 20.71 -16.48
CA ARG A 338 -2.85 21.52 -17.72
C ARG A 338 -3.05 23.00 -17.42
N GLN A 339 -3.92 23.33 -16.47
CA GLN A 339 -4.13 24.72 -16.03
C GLN A 339 -2.85 25.35 -15.46
N ARG A 340 -1.99 24.54 -14.84
CA ARG A 340 -0.68 24.93 -14.32
C ARG A 340 0.41 25.10 -15.38
N GLY A 341 0.15 24.74 -16.65
CA GLY A 341 1.15 24.77 -17.71
C GLY A 341 1.96 23.47 -17.84
N GLY A 342 1.47 22.36 -17.26
CA GLY A 342 2.05 21.04 -17.41
C GLY A 342 2.86 20.56 -16.20
N MET A 343 3.35 19.31 -16.28
CA MET A 343 4.06 18.63 -15.19
C MET A 343 5.28 19.40 -14.68
N GLY A 344 6.04 20.03 -15.58
CA GLY A 344 7.24 20.80 -15.23
C GLY A 344 6.98 22.11 -14.46
N GLN A 345 5.71 22.53 -14.36
CA GLN A 345 5.29 23.75 -13.64
C GLN A 345 4.73 23.46 -12.24
N LEU A 346 4.72 22.20 -11.82
CA LEU A 346 4.32 21.82 -10.46
C LEU A 346 5.45 22.13 -9.48
N GLY A 347 5.10 22.61 -8.30
CA GLY A 347 6.08 23.02 -7.29
C GLY A 347 6.70 21.86 -6.50
N VAL A 348 7.08 22.17 -5.25
CA VAL A 348 7.76 21.22 -4.34
C VAL A 348 9.07 20.67 -4.93
N ASN A 349 9.82 21.53 -5.63
CA ASN A 349 11.10 21.19 -6.28
C ASN A 349 10.99 19.98 -7.22
N GLY A 350 9.90 19.88 -8.00
CA GLY A 350 9.66 18.78 -8.93
C GLY A 350 9.20 17.46 -8.28
N ARG A 351 9.18 17.39 -6.94
CA ARG A 351 8.71 16.19 -6.22
C ARG A 351 7.23 15.92 -6.45
N LEU A 352 6.41 16.97 -6.54
CA LEU A 352 4.99 16.81 -6.82
C LEU A 352 4.74 16.15 -8.17
N ALA A 353 5.47 16.57 -9.21
CA ALA A 353 5.39 15.96 -10.54
C ALA A 353 5.86 14.49 -10.53
N ALA A 354 6.95 14.19 -9.82
CA ALA A 354 7.41 12.81 -9.63
C ALA A 354 6.37 11.96 -8.88
N THR A 355 5.79 12.49 -7.80
CA THR A 355 4.78 11.80 -7.00
C THR A 355 3.53 11.49 -7.80
N LEU A 356 3.00 12.50 -8.51
CA LEU A 356 1.83 12.32 -9.36
C LEU A 356 2.09 11.30 -10.49
N SER A 357 3.29 11.32 -11.08
CA SER A 357 3.64 10.39 -12.14
C SER A 357 3.61 8.94 -11.67
N TRP A 358 4.26 8.61 -10.56
CA TRP A 358 4.24 7.21 -10.10
C TRP A 358 2.86 6.78 -9.60
N VAL A 359 2.09 7.66 -8.93
CA VAL A 359 0.71 7.34 -8.51
C VAL A 359 -0.16 7.00 -9.72
N SER A 360 -0.03 7.77 -10.81
CA SER A 360 -0.79 7.50 -12.03
C SER A 360 -0.33 6.22 -12.73
N LEU A 361 0.97 5.96 -12.81
CA LEU A 361 1.50 4.72 -13.39
C LEU A 361 1.06 3.50 -12.57
N GLU A 362 1.13 3.58 -11.24
CA GLU A 362 0.68 2.51 -10.34
C GLU A 362 -0.82 2.24 -10.49
N SER A 363 -1.64 3.29 -10.58
CA SER A 363 -3.07 3.16 -10.89
C SER A 363 -3.31 2.38 -12.18
N ALA A 364 -2.60 2.73 -13.25
CA ALA A 364 -2.71 2.05 -14.55
C ALA A 364 -2.29 0.57 -14.45
N ILE A 365 -1.17 0.27 -13.80
CA ILE A 365 -0.68 -1.10 -13.60
C ILE A 365 -1.69 -1.95 -12.81
N LEU A 366 -2.18 -1.45 -11.67
CA LEU A 366 -3.10 -2.18 -10.81
C LEU A 366 -4.48 -2.37 -11.44
N ARG A 367 -4.84 -1.55 -12.44
CA ARG A 367 -6.05 -1.70 -13.25
C ARG A 367 -5.81 -2.47 -14.55
N GLU A 368 -4.57 -2.83 -14.86
CA GLU A 368 -4.18 -3.38 -16.17
C GLU A 368 -4.70 -2.51 -17.33
N ALA A 369 -4.55 -1.19 -17.17
CA ALA A 369 -4.98 -0.17 -18.11
C ALA A 369 -3.79 0.54 -18.77
N GLU A 370 -4.04 1.22 -19.88
CA GLU A 370 -3.02 2.07 -20.51
C GLU A 370 -2.73 3.31 -19.63
N PRO A 371 -1.47 3.62 -19.34
CA PRO A 371 -1.14 4.82 -18.58
C PRO A 371 -1.30 6.07 -19.43
N ARG A 372 -1.64 7.21 -18.80
CA ARG A 372 -1.79 8.48 -19.53
C ARG A 372 -0.41 8.96 -20.04
N PRO A 373 -0.28 9.35 -21.33
CA PRO A 373 1.01 9.65 -21.95
C PRO A 373 1.85 10.70 -21.21
N GLN A 374 1.22 11.78 -20.73
CA GLN A 374 1.92 12.88 -20.07
C GLN A 374 2.76 12.44 -18.85
N TYR A 375 2.32 11.40 -18.13
CA TYR A 375 3.04 10.89 -16.96
C TYR A 375 4.16 9.94 -17.35
N ILE A 376 3.94 9.12 -18.40
CA ILE A 376 4.98 8.25 -18.96
C ILE A 376 6.12 9.09 -19.54
N GLU A 377 5.78 10.10 -20.34
CA GLU A 377 6.74 11.00 -20.99
C GLU A 377 7.56 11.75 -19.95
N TYR A 378 6.91 12.31 -18.92
CA TYR A 378 7.60 12.96 -17.82
C TYR A 378 8.57 11.99 -17.13
N ALA A 379 8.08 10.80 -16.72
CA ALA A 379 8.92 9.81 -16.06
C ALA A 379 10.11 9.38 -16.94
N ALA A 380 9.89 9.15 -18.24
CA ALA A 380 10.93 8.76 -19.18
C ALA A 380 12.00 9.86 -19.39
N ALA A 381 11.59 11.13 -19.34
CA ALA A 381 12.47 12.28 -19.49
C ALA A 381 13.28 12.58 -18.22
N THR A 382 12.71 12.32 -17.03
CA THR A 382 13.38 12.63 -15.75
C THR A 382 14.10 11.44 -15.12
N SER A 383 13.98 10.23 -15.68
CA SER A 383 14.61 9.03 -15.12
C SER A 383 16.11 8.98 -15.38
N THR A 384 16.90 8.80 -14.32
CA THR A 384 18.33 8.49 -14.43
C THR A 384 18.51 7.07 -14.97
N ARG A 385 19.36 6.92 -15.99
CA ARG A 385 19.62 5.61 -16.64
C ARG A 385 21.00 5.03 -16.33
N SER A 386 21.89 5.82 -15.75
CA SER A 386 23.27 5.43 -15.48
C SER A 386 23.57 5.56 -14.00
N TYR A 387 24.00 4.46 -13.39
CA TYR A 387 24.35 4.40 -11.98
C TYR A 387 25.71 3.71 -11.82
N PRO A 388 26.59 4.17 -10.91
CA PRO A 388 27.81 3.45 -10.60
C PRO A 388 27.48 2.11 -9.92
N ASN A 389 28.37 1.12 -10.05
CA ASN A 389 28.19 -0.20 -9.41
C ASN A 389 28.10 -0.10 -7.87
N THR A 390 28.66 0.95 -7.29
CA THR A 390 28.59 1.22 -5.86
C THR A 390 27.23 1.76 -5.40
N ALA A 391 26.42 2.34 -6.30
CA ALA A 391 25.12 2.90 -5.94
C ALA A 391 24.16 1.82 -5.42
N THR A 392 23.39 2.17 -4.40
CA THR A 392 22.29 1.36 -3.92
C THR A 392 21.02 1.84 -4.62
N ILE A 393 20.47 1.02 -5.51
CA ILE A 393 19.24 1.30 -6.27
C ILE A 393 18.24 0.15 -6.12
N PRO A 394 16.92 0.41 -6.19
CA PRO A 394 15.87 -0.60 -5.98
C PRO A 394 15.70 -1.49 -7.22
N GLU A 395 16.64 -2.42 -7.39
CA GLU A 395 16.61 -3.32 -8.55
C GLU A 395 15.50 -4.36 -8.45
N SER A 396 15.00 -4.77 -9.61
CA SER A 396 14.02 -5.84 -9.78
C SER A 396 14.09 -6.38 -11.22
N PRO A 397 13.41 -7.51 -11.53
CA PRO A 397 13.31 -7.96 -12.91
C PRO A 397 12.78 -6.87 -13.86
N LEU A 398 11.87 -6.01 -13.39
CA LEU A 398 11.34 -4.87 -14.16
C LEU A 398 12.32 -3.69 -14.30
N TYR A 399 13.23 -3.52 -13.33
CA TYR A 399 14.16 -2.39 -13.29
C TYR A 399 15.55 -2.85 -12.87
N CYS A 400 16.43 -3.03 -13.86
CA CYS A 400 17.84 -3.30 -13.67
C CYS A 400 18.60 -2.48 -14.73
N PRO A 401 18.96 -1.23 -14.42
CA PRO A 401 19.70 -0.36 -15.35
C PRO A 401 21.18 -0.76 -15.47
N ARG A 402 21.65 -1.64 -14.59
CA ARG A 402 22.99 -2.25 -14.64
C ARG A 402 22.91 -3.62 -15.33
N SER A 403 24.07 -4.19 -15.66
CA SER A 403 24.14 -5.51 -16.30
C SER A 403 23.62 -6.64 -15.40
N GLU A 404 23.72 -6.46 -14.09
CA GLU A 404 23.39 -7.46 -13.08
C GLU A 404 22.80 -6.78 -11.84
N PHE A 405 22.23 -7.57 -10.94
CA PHE A 405 21.62 -7.09 -9.69
C PHE A 405 22.65 -6.71 -8.62
N GLU A 406 23.50 -5.69 -8.85
CA GLU A 406 24.61 -5.34 -7.96
C GLU A 406 24.17 -4.89 -6.54
N THR A 407 22.97 -4.32 -6.38
CA THR A 407 22.43 -4.03 -5.05
C THR A 407 22.03 -5.31 -4.35
N ILE A 408 21.28 -6.18 -5.05
CA ILE A 408 20.75 -7.41 -4.45
C ILE A 408 21.87 -8.41 -4.15
N LYS A 409 22.91 -8.48 -4.99
CA LYS A 409 24.10 -9.33 -4.78
C LYS A 409 24.81 -9.05 -3.46
N ARG A 410 24.79 -7.79 -3.01
CA ARG A 410 25.39 -7.37 -1.73
C ARG A 410 24.48 -7.65 -0.52
N SER A 411 23.22 -8.02 -0.74
CA SER A 411 22.24 -8.18 0.33
C SER A 411 22.27 -9.60 0.92
N PRO A 412 22.38 -9.76 2.24
CA PRO A 412 22.30 -11.07 2.90
C PRO A 412 20.88 -11.66 2.91
N ARG A 413 19.90 -10.91 2.39
CA ARG A 413 18.48 -11.28 2.37
C ARG A 413 18.08 -12.06 1.13
N CYS A 414 18.91 -12.03 0.09
CA CYS A 414 18.68 -12.76 -1.14
C CYS A 414 19.41 -14.11 -1.08
N SER A 415 18.67 -15.21 -1.05
CA SER A 415 19.28 -16.54 -1.21
C SER A 415 19.84 -16.70 -2.63
N SER A 416 20.83 -17.57 -2.80
CA SER A 416 21.38 -17.89 -4.14
C SER A 416 20.27 -18.34 -5.10
N GLN A 417 19.34 -19.15 -4.61
CA GLN A 417 18.20 -19.64 -5.39
C GLN A 417 17.25 -18.50 -5.81
N ALA A 418 16.99 -17.53 -4.92
CA ALA A 418 16.19 -16.35 -5.26
C ALA A 418 16.93 -15.48 -6.29
N MET A 419 18.24 -15.31 -6.16
CA MET A 419 19.05 -14.57 -7.14
C MET A 419 18.98 -15.21 -8.53
N ASP A 420 19.16 -16.52 -8.63
CA ASP A 420 19.08 -17.25 -9.90
C ASP A 420 17.70 -17.11 -10.54
N LEU A 421 16.64 -17.20 -9.73
CA LEU A 421 15.27 -17.00 -10.19
C LEU A 421 15.03 -15.57 -10.71
N LEU A 422 15.55 -14.56 -10.02
CA LEU A 422 15.46 -13.16 -10.47
C LEU A 422 16.17 -12.94 -11.80
N LYS A 423 17.33 -13.59 -12.01
CA LYS A 423 18.06 -13.55 -13.29
C LYS A 423 17.28 -14.21 -14.42
N ASP A 424 16.68 -15.36 -14.18
CA ASP A 424 15.81 -16.02 -15.16
C ASP A 424 14.59 -15.16 -15.51
N MET A 425 13.97 -14.55 -14.50
CA MET A 425 12.82 -13.66 -14.72
C MET A 425 13.23 -12.42 -15.52
N ARG A 426 14.39 -11.82 -15.23
CA ARG A 426 14.93 -10.70 -16.00
C ARG A 426 15.19 -11.09 -17.46
N MET A 427 15.87 -12.22 -17.69
CA MET A 427 16.12 -12.73 -19.03
C MET A 427 14.81 -12.97 -19.80
N MET A 428 13.78 -13.49 -19.14
CA MET A 428 12.46 -13.67 -19.75
C MET A 428 11.79 -12.35 -20.12
N MET A 429 11.89 -11.32 -19.26
CA MET A 429 11.37 -9.99 -19.54
C MET A 429 12.10 -9.31 -20.71
N ASP A 430 13.44 -9.40 -20.74
CA ASP A 430 14.24 -8.81 -21.82
C ASP A 430 13.90 -9.46 -23.18
N LEU A 431 13.77 -10.79 -23.21
CA LEU A 431 13.35 -11.51 -24.43
C LEU A 431 11.94 -11.15 -24.89
N PHE A 432 11.03 -10.88 -23.95
CA PHE A 432 9.66 -10.46 -24.23
C PHE A 432 9.59 -9.03 -24.77
N LEU A 433 10.32 -8.09 -24.15
CA LEU A 433 10.33 -6.68 -24.55
C LEU A 433 11.07 -6.42 -25.86
N HIS A 434 12.05 -7.25 -26.21
CA HIS A 434 12.84 -7.13 -27.44
C HIS A 434 12.42 -8.13 -28.53
N GLU A 435 11.20 -8.66 -28.47
CA GLU A 435 10.70 -9.55 -29.51
C GLU A 435 10.45 -8.79 -30.82
N THR A 436 11.25 -9.07 -31.84
CA THR A 436 11.09 -8.52 -33.20
C THR A 436 10.38 -9.53 -34.11
N ASN A 437 10.00 -9.13 -35.33
CA ASN A 437 9.35 -10.00 -36.32
C ASN A 437 10.16 -11.26 -36.72
N GLN A 438 11.42 -11.41 -36.28
CA GLN A 438 12.23 -12.64 -36.40
C GLN A 438 12.00 -13.63 -35.22
N SER A 439 10.89 -13.48 -34.50
CA SER A 439 10.51 -14.01 -33.17
C SER A 439 10.48 -15.52 -32.94
N ARG A 440 10.71 -16.37 -33.94
CA ARG A 440 10.56 -17.84 -33.75
C ARG A 440 11.55 -18.38 -32.70
N HIS A 441 12.78 -17.88 -32.65
CA HIS A 441 13.77 -18.29 -31.65
C HIS A 441 13.44 -17.78 -30.24
N ASN A 442 12.96 -16.55 -30.11
CA ASN A 442 12.56 -15.98 -28.82
C ASN A 442 11.39 -16.77 -28.21
N SER A 443 10.45 -17.25 -29.03
CA SER A 443 9.35 -18.09 -28.55
C SER A 443 9.83 -19.39 -27.88
N LEU A 444 10.84 -20.07 -28.45
CA LEU A 444 11.38 -21.29 -27.85
C LEU A 444 12.15 -20.99 -26.55
N SER A 445 12.96 -19.93 -26.54
CA SER A 445 13.69 -19.48 -25.34
C SER A 445 12.73 -19.10 -24.22
N LEU A 446 11.67 -18.34 -24.50
CA LEU A 446 10.63 -17.99 -23.53
C LEU A 446 9.94 -19.24 -22.97
N LYS A 447 9.61 -20.23 -23.80
CA LYS A 447 9.04 -21.51 -23.35
C LYS A 447 9.99 -22.29 -22.45
N ASN A 448 11.28 -22.31 -22.79
CA ASN A 448 12.31 -22.99 -21.99
C ASN A 448 12.49 -22.33 -20.63
N ILE A 449 12.54 -20.99 -20.58
CA ILE A 449 12.66 -20.23 -19.33
C ILE A 449 11.38 -20.38 -18.49
N HIS A 450 10.20 -20.30 -19.12
CA HIS A 450 8.94 -20.58 -18.43
C HIS A 450 8.92 -21.98 -17.81
N LYS A 451 9.36 -23.01 -18.54
CA LYS A 451 9.49 -24.38 -18.02
C LYS A 451 10.49 -24.44 -16.87
N LYS A 452 11.62 -23.73 -16.96
CA LYS A 452 12.62 -23.63 -15.90
C LYS A 452 12.03 -23.00 -14.64
N ILE A 453 11.43 -21.81 -14.73
CA ILE A 453 10.77 -21.09 -13.63
C ILE A 453 9.70 -21.96 -12.96
N THR A 454 8.85 -22.61 -13.76
CA THR A 454 7.73 -23.39 -13.21
C THR A 454 8.12 -24.75 -12.66
N LYS A 455 9.17 -25.41 -13.18
CA LYS A 455 9.52 -26.80 -12.83
C LYS A 455 10.80 -26.98 -12.02
N GLN A 456 11.79 -26.09 -12.14
CA GLN A 456 13.11 -26.26 -11.50
C GLN A 456 13.24 -25.49 -10.19
N TYR A 457 12.37 -24.52 -9.92
CA TYR A 457 12.33 -23.79 -8.65
C TYR A 457 11.23 -24.37 -7.75
N PRO A 458 11.57 -25.28 -6.82
CA PRO A 458 10.59 -25.92 -5.95
C PRO A 458 9.96 -24.92 -4.99
N PRO A 459 8.69 -25.13 -4.59
CA PRO A 459 8.07 -24.41 -3.49
C PRO A 459 8.77 -24.72 -2.16
N VAL A 460 8.69 -23.80 -1.22
CA VAL A 460 9.31 -23.97 0.11
C VAL A 460 8.78 -25.20 0.85
N SER A 461 7.54 -25.62 0.61
CA SER A 461 6.98 -26.86 1.17
C SER A 461 7.74 -28.12 0.76
N GLU A 462 8.37 -28.16 -0.42
CA GLU A 462 9.20 -29.29 -0.87
C GLU A 462 10.63 -29.23 -0.31
N LEU A 463 11.10 -28.02 0.02
CA LEU A 463 12.40 -27.80 0.68
C LEU A 463 12.35 -28.14 2.19
N GLN A 464 11.15 -28.11 2.77
CA GLN A 464 10.89 -28.27 4.20
C GLN A 464 11.04 -29.73 4.66
N LYS A 465 12.25 -30.29 4.57
CA LYS A 465 12.46 -31.66 5.03
C LYS A 465 12.62 -31.78 6.55
N ARG A 466 13.19 -30.79 7.27
CA ARG A 466 13.42 -30.90 8.74
C ARG A 466 13.53 -29.60 9.58
N SER A 467 13.40 -28.39 9.02
CA SER A 467 13.65 -27.13 9.77
C SER A 467 12.49 -26.13 9.69
N ALA A 468 12.38 -25.26 10.70
CA ALA A 468 11.49 -24.10 10.67
C ALA A 468 11.90 -23.14 9.55
N LEU A 469 10.92 -22.56 8.87
CA LEU A 469 11.14 -21.64 7.75
C LEU A 469 11.64 -20.29 8.26
N THR A 470 12.74 -19.81 7.67
CA THR A 470 13.31 -18.51 7.96
C THR A 470 12.60 -17.40 7.16
N PRO A 471 12.75 -16.12 7.53
CA PRO A 471 12.23 -15.02 6.72
C PRO A 471 12.78 -15.02 5.28
N ASN A 472 14.00 -15.51 5.05
CA ASN A 472 14.59 -15.61 3.70
C ASN A 472 13.88 -16.69 2.85
N ASP A 473 13.46 -17.80 3.46
CA ASP A 473 12.69 -18.84 2.77
C ASP A 473 11.34 -18.28 2.33
N TRP A 474 10.68 -17.52 3.19
CA TRP A 474 9.42 -16.85 2.88
C TRP A 474 9.57 -15.75 1.80
N ARG A 475 10.69 -15.01 1.78
CA ARG A 475 11.03 -14.10 0.66
C ARG A 475 11.16 -14.87 -0.64
N TYR A 476 11.91 -15.97 -0.63
CA TYR A 476 12.06 -16.83 -1.81
C TYR A 476 10.70 -17.34 -2.30
N GLU A 477 9.81 -17.80 -1.41
CA GLU A 477 8.48 -18.28 -1.81
C GLU A 477 7.63 -17.17 -2.43
N ALA A 478 7.65 -15.96 -1.86
CA ALA A 478 6.97 -14.81 -2.44
C ALA A 478 7.50 -14.46 -3.84
N ILE A 479 8.83 -14.46 -4.01
CA ILE A 479 9.49 -14.25 -5.31
C ILE A 479 9.11 -15.36 -6.30
N ARG A 480 9.10 -16.62 -5.86
CA ARG A 480 8.76 -17.79 -6.67
C ARG A 480 7.33 -17.72 -7.20
N ILE A 481 6.34 -17.49 -6.33
CA ILE A 481 4.94 -17.38 -6.75
C ILE A 481 4.77 -16.20 -7.73
N THR A 482 5.40 -15.06 -7.44
CA THR A 482 5.38 -13.88 -8.32
C THR A 482 6.02 -14.17 -9.69
N ALA A 483 7.16 -14.88 -9.70
CA ALA A 483 7.86 -15.26 -10.93
C ALA A 483 7.03 -16.22 -11.77
N VAL A 484 6.41 -17.25 -11.16
CA VAL A 484 5.52 -18.18 -11.85
C VAL A 484 4.35 -17.44 -12.49
N LEU A 485 3.73 -16.52 -11.76
CA LEU A 485 2.62 -15.71 -12.25
C LEU A 485 3.03 -14.82 -13.44
N THR A 486 4.12 -14.08 -13.29
CA THR A 486 4.64 -13.20 -14.35
C THR A 486 5.08 -14.00 -15.58
N ALA A 487 5.80 -15.11 -15.37
CA ALA A 487 6.23 -15.99 -16.46
C ALA A 487 5.05 -16.61 -17.20
N THR A 488 3.98 -16.98 -16.48
CA THR A 488 2.75 -17.52 -17.09
C THR A 488 2.09 -16.46 -17.98
N ALA A 489 1.94 -15.23 -17.48
CA ALA A 489 1.39 -14.11 -18.26
C ALA A 489 2.21 -13.82 -19.53
N ILE A 490 3.55 -13.75 -19.42
CA ILE A 490 4.44 -13.53 -20.56
C ILE A 490 4.35 -14.69 -21.57
N SER A 491 4.38 -15.93 -21.09
CA SER A 491 4.33 -17.14 -21.93
C SER A 491 3.00 -17.23 -22.70
N GLN A 492 1.90 -16.87 -22.06
CA GLN A 492 0.55 -16.94 -22.63
C GLN A 492 0.12 -15.66 -23.36
N ARG A 493 0.86 -14.55 -23.22
CA ARG A 493 0.49 -13.22 -23.74
C ARG A 493 -0.86 -12.73 -23.21
N THR A 494 -1.10 -12.97 -21.94
CA THR A 494 -2.34 -12.60 -21.24
C THR A 494 -2.07 -11.59 -20.15
N LEU A 495 -3.14 -10.98 -19.65
CA LEU A 495 -3.10 -10.11 -18.48
C LEU A 495 -2.71 -10.90 -17.22
N LEU A 496 -2.14 -10.23 -16.22
CA LEU A 496 -1.78 -10.86 -14.94
C LEU A 496 -3.02 -11.42 -14.23
N SER A 497 -4.15 -10.72 -14.33
CA SER A 497 -5.43 -11.17 -13.76
C SER A 497 -5.96 -12.45 -14.40
N GLU A 498 -5.64 -12.69 -15.67
CA GLU A 498 -6.01 -13.90 -16.41
C GLU A 498 -5.02 -15.05 -16.13
N ALA A 499 -3.72 -14.73 -16.10
CA ALA A 499 -2.67 -15.69 -15.75
C ALA A 499 -2.86 -16.29 -14.34
N LEU A 500 -3.42 -15.53 -13.39
CA LEU A 500 -3.70 -16.00 -12.03
C LEU A 500 -4.55 -17.28 -12.01
N ALA A 501 -5.59 -17.36 -12.86
CA ALA A 501 -6.46 -18.53 -12.94
C ALA A 501 -5.68 -19.77 -13.42
N HIS A 502 -4.81 -19.61 -14.42
CA HIS A 502 -4.00 -20.69 -14.96
C HIS A 502 -2.97 -21.22 -13.95
N VAL A 503 -2.30 -20.32 -13.23
CA VAL A 503 -1.34 -20.73 -12.18
C VAL A 503 -2.05 -21.45 -11.05
N ALA A 504 -3.20 -20.94 -10.60
CA ALA A 504 -3.95 -21.52 -9.50
C ALA A 504 -4.42 -22.96 -9.82
N GLU A 505 -4.85 -23.23 -11.06
CA GLU A 505 -5.25 -24.58 -11.47
C GLU A 505 -4.05 -25.53 -11.60
N THR A 506 -2.91 -25.02 -12.06
CA THR A 506 -1.67 -25.80 -12.17
C THR A 506 -1.14 -26.20 -10.79
N GLU A 507 -1.15 -25.29 -9.81
CA GLU A 507 -0.73 -25.57 -8.43
C GLU A 507 -1.69 -26.53 -7.73
N ARG A 508 -3.00 -26.40 -7.97
CA ARG A 508 -3.99 -27.37 -7.47
C ARG A 508 -3.68 -28.79 -7.98
N SER A 509 -3.43 -28.95 -9.27
CA SER A 509 -3.11 -30.25 -9.88
C SER A 509 -1.88 -30.89 -9.24
N ARG A 510 -0.82 -30.10 -8.98
CA ARG A 510 0.39 -30.56 -8.29
C ARG A 510 0.12 -31.10 -6.89
N THR A 511 -0.66 -30.38 -6.09
CA THR A 511 -0.98 -30.82 -4.72
C THR A 511 -1.76 -32.13 -4.68
N SER A 512 -2.64 -32.38 -5.66
CA SER A 512 -3.39 -33.64 -5.75
C SER A 512 -2.52 -34.84 -6.13
N GLU A 513 -1.54 -34.67 -7.03
CA GLU A 513 -0.59 -35.73 -7.40
C GLU A 513 0.30 -36.15 -6.22
N THR A 514 0.78 -35.19 -5.43
CA THR A 514 1.63 -35.48 -4.26
C THR A 514 0.90 -36.33 -3.22
N ILE A 515 -0.38 -36.03 -2.92
CA ILE A 515 -1.18 -36.77 -1.93
C ILE A 515 -1.49 -38.20 -2.41
N ALA A 516 -1.78 -38.37 -3.70
CA ALA A 516 -2.01 -39.69 -4.29
C ALA A 516 -0.75 -40.58 -4.22
N SER A 517 0.43 -40.00 -4.40
CA SER A 517 1.71 -40.74 -4.32
C SER A 517 2.11 -41.15 -2.90
N THR A 518 1.62 -40.46 -1.87
CA THR A 518 1.90 -40.80 -0.47
C THR A 518 0.96 -41.87 0.10
N THR A 519 -0.24 -42.04 -0.48
CA THR A 519 -1.24 -43.00 0.02
C THR A 519 -1.08 -44.42 -0.54
N THR A 520 -0.22 -44.65 -1.53
CA THR A 520 -0.02 -45.98 -2.14
C THR A 520 1.09 -46.83 -1.52
N ASN A 521 1.84 -46.35 -0.52
CA ASN A 521 2.99 -47.08 0.03
C ASN A 521 2.77 -47.77 1.40
N ASP A 522 1.57 -47.69 2.00
CA ASP A 522 1.30 -48.28 3.33
C ASP A 522 0.50 -49.61 3.30
N ALA A 523 0.46 -50.29 2.15
CA ALA A 523 -0.15 -51.63 2.03
C ALA A 523 0.92 -52.74 1.98
N LEU A 524 1.73 -52.87 3.02
CA LEU A 524 2.52 -54.08 3.29
C LEU A 524 2.28 -54.52 4.74
N ALA A 525 1.27 -55.36 4.91
CA ALA A 525 1.00 -56.09 6.14
C ALA A 525 2.18 -57.02 6.47
N PRO A 526 2.60 -57.14 7.75
CA PRO A 526 3.44 -58.24 8.15
C PRO A 526 2.55 -59.46 8.48
N ARG A 527 2.74 -60.54 7.72
CA ARG A 527 2.36 -61.89 8.14
C ARG A 527 3.33 -62.35 9.23
N GLN A 528 2.82 -62.75 10.38
CA GLN A 528 3.54 -63.62 11.32
C GLN A 528 2.71 -64.89 11.54
N ASP A 529 3.21 -65.99 10.97
CA ASP A 529 2.86 -67.35 11.35
C ASP A 529 3.90 -67.82 12.39
N SER A 530 3.46 -68.32 13.55
CA SER A 530 4.04 -69.52 14.19
C SER A 530 3.18 -70.04 15.35
N PRO A 531 3.23 -71.38 15.64
CA PRO A 531 2.20 -72.09 16.39
C PRO A 531 2.68 -72.68 17.75
N LEU A 532 1.74 -73.31 18.46
CA LEU A 532 1.83 -74.32 19.55
C LEU A 532 1.43 -73.90 20.99
N ALA A 533 0.17 -74.20 21.30
CA ALA A 533 -0.38 -74.99 22.43
C ALA A 533 0.13 -74.82 23.88
N LEU A 534 -0.80 -74.51 24.81
CA LEU A 534 -1.25 -75.32 26.00
C LEU A 534 -2.24 -74.52 26.90
N PRO A 535 -2.98 -75.11 27.89
CA PRO A 535 -4.45 -75.27 27.86
C PRO A 535 -5.21 -74.34 28.88
N PRO A 536 -6.55 -74.50 29.10
CA PRO A 536 -7.45 -73.39 29.41
C PRO A 536 -7.57 -73.08 30.90
N ASN A 537 -7.71 -71.78 31.22
CA ASN A 537 -8.23 -71.33 32.50
C ASN A 537 -9.70 -70.90 32.32
N PRO A 538 -10.67 -71.48 33.04
CA PRO A 538 -12.05 -71.03 33.03
C PRO A 538 -12.19 -69.82 33.96
N PHE A 539 -13.21 -68.98 33.72
CA PHE A 539 -13.57 -67.76 34.44
C PHE A 539 -12.90 -66.47 33.97
N THR A 540 -13.41 -65.89 32.89
CA THR A 540 -13.69 -64.44 32.89
C THR A 540 -14.87 -64.14 31.95
N PHE A 541 -15.96 -63.65 32.53
CA PHE A 541 -17.11 -63.10 31.80
C PHE A 541 -16.72 -61.75 31.19
N SER A 542 -17.09 -61.50 29.94
CA SER A 542 -17.11 -60.16 29.35
C SER A 542 -18.40 -59.97 28.53
N PRO A 543 -19.12 -58.86 28.72
CA PRO A 543 -20.43 -58.64 28.10
C PRO A 543 -20.30 -58.09 26.69
N SER A 544 -21.10 -58.65 25.78
CA SER A 544 -21.30 -58.20 24.41
C SER A 544 -22.18 -56.94 24.37
N THR A 545 -21.70 -55.88 23.72
CA THR A 545 -22.53 -54.77 23.23
C THR A 545 -22.46 -54.72 21.69
N PRO A 546 -23.60 -54.55 20.99
CA PRO A 546 -23.61 -54.52 19.54
C PRO A 546 -23.31 -53.12 18.98
N THR A 547 -22.23 -53.00 18.21
CA THR A 547 -21.85 -51.75 17.54
C THR A 547 -22.62 -51.60 16.22
N HIS A 548 -23.69 -50.81 16.24
CA HIS A 548 -24.33 -50.31 15.03
C HIS A 548 -23.44 -49.25 14.37
N ARG A 549 -22.94 -49.54 13.17
CA ARG A 549 -22.09 -48.65 12.37
C ARG A 549 -22.96 -47.63 11.65
N ALA A 550 -23.12 -46.43 12.23
CA ALA A 550 -23.74 -45.30 11.56
C ALA A 550 -22.70 -44.61 10.66
N SER A 551 -22.99 -44.53 9.37
CA SER A 551 -22.19 -43.83 8.36
C SER A 551 -22.31 -42.32 8.58
N ILE A 552 -21.36 -41.73 9.31
CA ILE A 552 -21.25 -40.27 9.47
C ILE A 552 -20.82 -39.69 8.12
N SER A 553 -21.73 -39.01 7.44
CA SER A 553 -21.42 -38.17 6.28
C SER A 553 -20.74 -36.90 6.79
N ILE A 554 -19.44 -36.80 6.54
CA ILE A 554 -18.64 -35.61 6.87
C ILE A 554 -19.15 -34.45 6.01
N PRO A 555 -19.50 -33.28 6.58
CA PRO A 555 -19.88 -32.11 5.80
C PRO A 555 -18.72 -31.68 4.90
N ARG A 556 -18.93 -31.67 3.58
CA ARG A 556 -17.98 -31.10 2.61
C ARG A 556 -17.74 -29.63 2.98
N THR A 557 -16.52 -29.30 3.39
CA THR A 557 -16.08 -27.91 3.53
C THR A 557 -16.25 -27.19 2.19
N PRO A 558 -16.67 -25.91 2.19
CA PRO A 558 -16.79 -25.16 0.95
C PRO A 558 -15.43 -25.11 0.26
N SER A 559 -15.37 -25.62 -0.98
CA SER A 559 -14.14 -25.61 -1.77
C SER A 559 -13.72 -24.16 -2.00
N THR A 560 -12.64 -23.74 -1.36
CA THR A 560 -12.05 -22.42 -1.60
C THR A 560 -11.64 -22.29 -3.08
N ASN A 561 -11.99 -21.15 -3.69
CA ASN A 561 -11.59 -20.83 -5.07
C ASN A 561 -10.05 -20.95 -5.18
N PRO A 562 -9.51 -21.68 -6.17
CA PRO A 562 -8.07 -21.92 -6.28
C PRO A 562 -7.27 -20.61 -6.37
N THR A 563 -7.81 -19.57 -7.03
CA THR A 563 -7.16 -18.26 -7.13
C THR A 563 -7.03 -17.58 -5.77
N THR A 564 -8.09 -17.61 -4.95
CA THR A 564 -8.07 -17.12 -3.57
C THR A 564 -7.04 -17.89 -2.74
N SER A 565 -6.94 -19.21 -2.91
CA SER A 565 -5.93 -20.01 -2.20
C SER A 565 -4.50 -19.59 -2.54
N LEU A 566 -4.20 -19.38 -3.83
CA LEU A 566 -2.88 -18.95 -4.28
C LEU A 566 -2.53 -17.54 -3.78
N LEU A 567 -3.49 -16.62 -3.85
CA LEU A 567 -3.32 -15.26 -3.33
C LEU A 567 -3.12 -15.23 -1.81
N THR A 568 -3.87 -16.06 -1.05
CA THR A 568 -3.66 -16.22 0.39
C THR A 568 -2.26 -16.79 0.66
N HIS A 569 -1.80 -17.77 -0.11
CA HIS A 569 -0.45 -18.32 0.05
C HIS A 569 0.62 -17.25 -0.19
N LEU A 570 0.49 -16.45 -1.26
CA LEU A 570 1.40 -15.34 -1.53
C LEU A 570 1.37 -14.29 -0.41
N LYS A 571 0.18 -13.90 0.08
CA LYS A 571 0.03 -12.99 1.23
C LYS A 571 0.76 -13.54 2.45
N THR A 572 0.55 -14.80 2.79
CA THR A 572 1.23 -15.48 3.92
C THR A 572 2.74 -15.46 3.76
N ALA A 573 3.25 -15.79 2.57
CA ALA A 573 4.69 -15.75 2.29
C ALA A 573 5.27 -14.35 2.49
N ILE A 574 4.58 -13.32 1.99
CA ILE A 574 5.01 -11.94 2.17
C ILE A 574 4.93 -11.52 3.65
N GLU A 575 3.88 -11.85 4.40
CA GLU A 575 3.76 -11.50 5.82
C GLU A 575 4.87 -12.14 6.67
N HIS A 576 5.21 -13.40 6.41
CA HIS A 576 6.27 -14.12 7.13
C HIS A 576 7.69 -13.77 6.67
N SER A 577 7.82 -13.06 5.54
CA SER A 577 9.10 -12.59 5.01
C SER A 577 9.72 -11.40 5.76
N ASN A 578 9.05 -10.91 6.81
CA ASN A 578 9.37 -9.68 7.55
C ASN A 578 9.33 -8.41 6.67
N LEU A 579 8.18 -7.72 6.70
CA LEU A 579 7.90 -6.48 5.98
C LEU A 579 8.23 -5.18 6.77
N SER A 580 8.92 -5.26 7.90
CA SER A 580 9.12 -4.07 8.76
C SER A 580 9.88 -2.94 8.04
N ASP A 581 10.82 -3.29 7.17
CA ASP A 581 11.67 -2.37 6.42
C ASP A 581 11.52 -2.50 4.89
N CYS A 582 10.37 -3.00 4.42
CA CYS A 582 10.09 -3.21 2.99
C CYS A 582 11.20 -4.01 2.26
N TRP A 583 11.82 -4.97 2.95
CA TRP A 583 12.96 -5.77 2.47
C TRP A 583 14.26 -4.97 2.21
N ALA A 584 14.35 -3.70 2.59
CA ALA A 584 15.52 -2.82 2.44
C ALA A 584 16.17 -2.87 1.05
N ASP A 585 17.34 -3.51 0.89
CA ASP A 585 18.06 -3.62 -0.39
C ASP A 585 17.25 -4.33 -1.48
N MET A 586 16.26 -5.12 -1.10
CA MET A 586 15.35 -5.83 -2.02
C MET A 586 14.00 -5.12 -2.20
N ALA A 587 13.86 -3.86 -1.81
CA ALA A 587 12.61 -3.12 -1.92
C ALA A 587 12.09 -3.03 -3.36
N GLY A 588 12.97 -2.98 -4.37
CA GLY A 588 12.57 -3.06 -5.78
C GLY A 588 11.91 -4.39 -6.14
N VAL A 589 12.41 -5.51 -5.61
CA VAL A 589 11.81 -6.84 -5.79
C VAL A 589 10.46 -6.93 -5.08
N LEU A 590 10.34 -6.35 -3.88
CA LEU A 590 9.07 -6.28 -3.17
C LEU A 590 8.04 -5.46 -3.95
N LEU A 591 8.44 -4.34 -4.54
CA LEU A 591 7.57 -3.52 -5.38
C LEU A 591 7.07 -4.31 -6.59
N TRP A 592 7.97 -5.03 -7.29
CA TRP A 592 7.58 -5.91 -8.39
C TRP A 592 6.56 -6.97 -7.94
N ALA A 593 6.79 -7.62 -6.81
CA ALA A 593 5.85 -8.61 -6.25
C ALA A 593 4.49 -7.99 -5.91
N ALA A 594 4.49 -6.82 -5.26
CA ALA A 594 3.29 -6.13 -4.86
C ALA A 594 2.46 -5.64 -6.05
N LEU A 595 3.11 -5.05 -7.08
CA LEU A 595 2.44 -4.63 -8.32
C LEU A 595 1.86 -5.83 -9.08
N THR A 596 2.63 -6.92 -9.20
CA THR A 596 2.19 -8.14 -9.88
C THR A 596 0.98 -8.75 -9.20
N ALA A 597 1.02 -8.92 -7.88
CA ALA A 597 -0.07 -9.48 -7.11
C ALA A 597 -1.28 -8.53 -7.04
N GLY A 598 -1.05 -7.22 -6.96
CA GLY A 598 -2.09 -6.21 -6.98
C GLY A 598 -2.88 -6.23 -8.28
N ALA A 599 -2.20 -6.25 -9.43
CA ALA A 599 -2.83 -6.36 -10.74
C ALA A 599 -3.52 -7.73 -10.93
N ALA A 600 -2.83 -8.82 -10.59
CA ALA A 600 -3.39 -10.17 -10.73
C ALA A 600 -4.65 -10.39 -9.89
N SER A 601 -4.67 -9.83 -8.68
CA SER A 601 -5.82 -9.96 -7.79
C SER A 601 -7.02 -9.11 -8.23
N ARG A 602 -6.91 -8.22 -9.21
CA ARG A 602 -7.99 -7.30 -9.62
C ARG A 602 -9.35 -7.96 -9.81
N ARG A 603 -9.37 -9.15 -10.43
CA ARG A 603 -10.60 -9.94 -10.70
C ARG A 603 -10.88 -11.02 -9.65
N ALA A 604 -10.08 -11.12 -8.59
CA ALA A 604 -10.26 -12.13 -7.54
C ALA A 604 -11.50 -11.84 -6.69
N ASP A 605 -12.19 -12.89 -6.25
CA ASP A 605 -13.45 -12.77 -5.48
C ASP A 605 -13.25 -12.06 -4.13
N SER A 606 -12.09 -12.28 -3.49
CA SER A 606 -11.80 -11.72 -2.16
C SER A 606 -11.41 -10.25 -2.23
N LYS A 607 -12.39 -9.36 -1.97
CA LYS A 607 -12.15 -7.91 -1.88
C LYS A 607 -11.04 -7.55 -0.88
N ALA A 608 -10.96 -8.27 0.24
CA ALA A 608 -9.95 -8.05 1.26
C ALA A 608 -8.53 -8.30 0.72
N LEU A 609 -8.30 -9.41 0.02
CA LEU A 609 -7.00 -9.71 -0.58
C LEU A 609 -6.61 -8.67 -1.64
N ARG A 610 -7.56 -8.25 -2.48
CA ARG A 610 -7.30 -7.19 -3.48
C ARG A 610 -6.81 -5.91 -2.82
N LYS A 611 -7.55 -5.43 -1.81
CA LYS A 611 -7.18 -4.23 -1.05
C LYS A 611 -5.83 -4.39 -0.38
N TRP A 612 -5.55 -5.56 0.19
CA TRP A 612 -4.27 -5.84 0.86
C TRP A 612 -3.08 -5.74 -0.10
N PHE A 613 -3.14 -6.34 -1.30
CA PHE A 613 -2.05 -6.24 -2.27
C PHE A 613 -1.88 -4.83 -2.84
N LYS A 614 -2.97 -4.09 -3.08
CA LYS A 614 -2.90 -2.68 -3.48
C LYS A 614 -2.31 -1.80 -2.38
N ALA A 615 -2.66 -2.05 -1.11
CA ALA A 615 -2.07 -1.36 0.04
C ALA A 615 -0.56 -1.65 0.19
N LEU A 616 -0.15 -2.90 -0.06
CA LEU A 616 1.26 -3.25 -0.07
C LEU A 616 2.02 -2.53 -1.18
N ALA A 617 1.49 -2.51 -2.41
CA ALA A 617 2.09 -1.79 -3.54
C ALA A 617 2.26 -0.31 -3.19
N MET A 618 1.19 0.32 -2.72
CA MET A 618 1.19 1.74 -2.33
C MET A 618 2.21 2.04 -1.23
N ARG A 619 2.31 1.18 -0.21
CA ARG A 619 3.29 1.32 0.87
C ARG A 619 4.71 1.31 0.34
N VAL A 620 5.05 0.33 -0.50
CA VAL A 620 6.41 0.18 -1.03
C VAL A 620 6.74 1.32 -1.98
N SER A 621 5.80 1.74 -2.84
CA SER A 621 5.96 2.90 -3.73
C SER A 621 6.20 4.20 -2.97
N ILE A 622 5.42 4.48 -1.91
CA ILE A 622 5.60 5.69 -1.10
C ILE A 622 6.99 5.69 -0.46
N VAL A 623 7.40 4.57 0.13
CA VAL A 623 8.72 4.45 0.78
C VAL A 623 9.84 4.68 -0.24
N LEU A 624 9.79 4.01 -1.40
CA LEU A 624 10.79 4.16 -2.46
C LEU A 624 10.78 5.52 -3.16
N CYS A 625 9.66 6.25 -3.17
CA CYS A 625 9.58 7.58 -3.78
C CYS A 625 10.41 8.61 -2.99
N PHE A 626 10.56 8.41 -1.69
CA PHE A 626 11.23 9.38 -0.84
C PHE A 626 12.70 9.04 -0.55
N GLU A 627 13.09 7.76 -0.58
CA GLU A 627 14.50 7.35 -0.56
C GLU A 627 15.19 7.62 -1.91
#